data_AF-A0A3N5E6U6-F1
#
_entry.id   AF-A0A3N5E6U6-F1
#
_cell.length_a   1.000
_cell.length_b   1.000
_cell.length_c   1.000
_cell.angle_alpha   90.00
_cell.angle_beta   90.00
_cell.angle_gamma   90.00
#
_symmetry.space_group_name_H-M   'P 1'
#
loop_
_entity.id
_entity.type
_entity.pdbx_description
1 polymer ?
#
loop_
_entity_poly.entity_id
_entity_poly.type
_entity_poly.pdbx_seq_one_letter_code
_entity_poly.pdbx_strand_id
1 'polypeptide(L)'
;MTEAGSGVTTRWAVLHEYTVSDDDLDPHGRVSDDAVERWSFAARSAYLGRCRILQRIRERIGLKLQVRAVSKPSGSALGRPKAVLVTASAPEVRPRSFVISVRIRPIGGGNLIQVHARWLIQLLGQDTGLVYE
;
A
#
# COMPACT_ATOMS: atom_id res chain seq x y z
N MET A 1 -15.69 -32.81 -11.74
CA MET A 1 -14.39 -32.16 -11.97
C MET A 1 -14.60 -30.67 -11.72
N THR A 2 -14.46 -30.26 -10.47
CA THR A 2 -14.91 -28.96 -9.97
C THR A 2 -13.71 -28.03 -9.93
N GLU A 3 -13.85 -26.84 -10.50
CA GLU A 3 -12.80 -25.84 -10.66
C GLU A 3 -12.01 -25.60 -9.38
N ALA A 4 -10.69 -25.70 -9.49
CA ALA A 4 -9.78 -25.22 -8.48
C ALA A 4 -9.91 -23.71 -8.40
N GLY A 5 -10.62 -23.20 -7.39
CA GLY A 5 -10.55 -21.80 -7.00
C GLY A 5 -9.09 -21.42 -6.78
N SER A 6 -8.50 -20.74 -7.76
CA SER A 6 -7.16 -20.16 -7.65
C SER A 6 -7.25 -19.01 -6.67
N GLY A 7 -7.22 -19.35 -5.38
CA GLY A 7 -7.09 -18.38 -4.31
C GLY A 7 -5.81 -17.60 -4.55
N VAL A 8 -5.96 -16.33 -4.92
CA VAL A 8 -4.84 -15.39 -5.02
C VAL A 8 -4.23 -15.31 -3.62
N THR A 9 -3.19 -16.10 -3.39
CA THR A 9 -2.42 -16.06 -2.16
C THR A 9 -1.58 -14.78 -2.21
N THR A 10 -2.15 -13.66 -1.75
CA THR A 10 -1.47 -12.36 -1.70
C THR A 10 -0.47 -12.29 -0.53
N ARG A 11 0.41 -13.29 -0.37
CA ARG A 11 1.47 -13.31 0.65
C ARG A 11 2.75 -12.58 0.23
N TRP A 12 2.63 -11.47 -0.50
CA TRP A 12 3.79 -10.62 -0.79
C TRP A 12 3.80 -9.46 0.18
N ALA A 13 4.30 -9.69 1.39
CA ALA A 13 4.60 -8.59 2.28
C ALA A 13 5.77 -7.81 1.67
N VAL A 14 5.51 -6.58 1.23
CA VAL A 14 6.60 -5.61 1.04
C VAL A 14 7.09 -5.23 2.43
N LEU A 15 8.39 -5.11 2.60
CA LEU A 15 9.04 -4.61 3.81
C LEU A 15 10.16 -3.67 3.36
N HIS A 16 10.09 -2.43 3.82
CA HIS A 16 11.11 -1.41 3.64
C HIS A 16 11.42 -0.78 4.99
N GLU A 17 12.70 -0.56 5.26
CA GLU A 17 13.16 0.24 6.37
C GLU A 17 13.62 1.60 5.84
N TYR A 18 13.21 2.67 6.50
CA TYR A 18 13.63 4.03 6.17
C TYR A 18 14.24 4.67 7.41
N THR A 19 15.43 5.25 7.28
CA THR A 19 15.96 6.20 8.26
C THR A 19 15.11 7.46 8.22
N VAL A 20 14.72 7.98 9.38
CA VAL A 20 13.99 9.25 9.49
C VAL A 20 15.01 10.38 9.50
N SER A 21 14.90 11.25 8.51
CA SER A 21 15.70 12.46 8.34
C SER A 21 14.93 13.70 8.79
N ASP A 22 15.61 14.85 8.89
CA ASP A 22 14.95 16.10 9.27
C ASP A 22 13.88 16.55 8.25
N ASP A 23 14.03 16.16 6.97
CA ASP A 23 13.03 16.41 5.90
C ASP A 23 11.73 15.60 6.10
N ASP A 24 11.77 14.57 6.95
CA ASP A 24 10.61 13.77 7.30
C ASP A 24 9.84 14.35 8.50
N LEU A 25 10.32 15.45 9.09
CA LEU A 25 9.75 16.03 10.31
C LEU A 25 8.90 17.28 10.01
N ASP A 26 7.85 17.46 10.80
CA ASP A 26 7.04 18.66 10.88
C ASP A 26 7.73 19.75 11.73
N PRO A 27 7.17 20.98 11.80
CA PRO A 27 7.74 22.06 12.62
C PRO A 27 7.84 21.76 14.13
N HIS A 28 7.19 20.70 14.61
CA HIS A 28 7.26 20.24 16.00
C HIS A 28 8.26 19.09 16.18
N GLY A 29 9.02 18.74 15.15
CA GLY A 29 10.02 17.67 15.17
C GLY A 29 9.41 16.27 15.23
N ARG A 30 8.15 16.10 14.81
CA ARG A 30 7.49 14.79 14.68
C ARG A 30 7.38 14.41 13.23
N VAL A 31 7.20 13.13 12.92
CA VAL A 31 7.02 12.70 11.51
C VAL A 31 5.87 13.46 10.86
N SER A 32 6.12 14.00 9.66
CA SER A 32 5.13 14.72 8.88
C SER A 32 4.16 13.79 8.15
N ASP A 33 2.98 14.30 7.81
CA ASP A 33 2.00 13.57 7.00
C ASP A 33 2.54 13.29 5.58
N ASP A 34 3.41 14.17 5.07
CA ASP A 34 4.07 14.01 3.76
C ASP A 34 5.07 12.84 3.74
N ALA A 35 5.81 12.64 4.84
CA ALA A 35 6.66 11.46 4.98
C ALA A 35 5.83 10.16 4.94
N VAL A 36 4.70 10.13 5.66
CA VAL A 36 3.75 9.00 5.65
C VAL A 36 3.21 8.75 4.24
N GLU A 37 2.87 9.79 3.49
CA GLU A 37 2.42 9.68 2.09
C GLU A 37 3.51 9.09 1.20
N ARG A 38 4.74 9.59 1.29
CA ARG A 38 5.88 9.10 0.48
C ARG A 38 6.19 7.63 0.76
N TRP A 39 6.29 7.24 2.02
CA TRP A 39 6.53 5.85 2.40
C TRP A 39 5.37 4.94 1.97
N SER A 40 4.13 5.40 2.12
CA SER A 40 2.95 4.67 1.66
C SER A 40 2.92 4.49 0.15
N PHE A 41 3.27 5.53 -0.60
CA PHE A 41 3.38 5.48 -2.05
C PHE A 41 4.44 4.47 -2.50
N ALA A 42 5.63 4.51 -1.89
CA ALA A 42 6.72 3.59 -2.21
C ALA A 42 6.33 2.13 -1.93
N ALA A 43 5.79 1.85 -0.74
CA ALA A 43 5.38 0.50 -0.36
C ALA A 43 4.24 -0.05 -1.24
N ARG A 44 3.25 0.79 -1.58
CA ARG A 44 2.18 0.43 -2.54
C ARG A 44 2.73 0.14 -3.92
N SER A 45 3.61 1.00 -4.43
CA SER A 45 4.21 0.83 -5.76
C SER A 45 5.02 -0.46 -5.83
N ALA A 46 5.81 -0.75 -4.79
CA ALA A 46 6.53 -2.02 -4.67
C ALA A 46 5.57 -3.22 -4.63
N TYR A 47 4.46 -3.12 -3.90
CA TYR A 47 3.46 -4.19 -3.82
C TYR A 47 2.83 -4.47 -5.20
N LEU A 48 2.37 -3.41 -5.88
CA LEU A 48 1.79 -3.49 -7.22
C LEU A 48 2.80 -4.03 -8.25
N GLY A 49 4.06 -3.60 -8.16
CA GLY A 49 5.14 -4.08 -9.02
C GLY A 49 5.41 -5.58 -8.88
N ARG A 50 5.22 -6.15 -7.68
CA ARG A 50 5.37 -7.60 -7.43
C ARG A 50 4.16 -8.43 -7.87
N CYS A 51 3.02 -7.80 -8.16
CA CYS A 51 1.81 -8.51 -8.57
C CYS A 51 1.84 -8.90 -10.06
N ARG A 52 2.50 -10.02 -10.38
CA ARG A 52 2.68 -10.50 -11.77
C ARG A 52 1.38 -10.65 -12.55
N ILE A 53 0.32 -11.15 -11.89
CA ILE A 53 -1.00 -11.30 -12.53
C ILE A 53 -1.55 -9.94 -12.95
N LEU A 54 -1.48 -8.95 -12.05
CA LEU A 54 -1.92 -7.59 -12.36
C LEU A 54 -1.13 -6.99 -13.52
N GLN A 55 0.20 -7.15 -13.55
CA GLN A 55 1.02 -6.66 -14.66
C GLN A 55 0.62 -7.29 -15.99
N ARG A 56 0.45 -8.62 -16.04
CA ARG A 56 0.00 -9.33 -17.25
C ARG A 56 -1.37 -8.85 -17.74
N ILE A 57 -2.32 -8.61 -16.83
CA ILE A 57 -3.66 -8.11 -17.21
C ILE A 57 -3.54 -6.69 -17.75
N ARG A 58 -2.74 -5.82 -17.12
CA ARG A 58 -2.49 -4.45 -17.61
C ARG A 58 -1.88 -4.44 -19.01
N GLU A 59 -0.90 -5.30 -19.25
CA GLU A 59 -0.26 -5.47 -20.57
C GLU A 59 -1.23 -5.99 -21.63
N ARG A 60 -2.09 -6.96 -21.28
CA ARG A 60 -2.99 -7.62 -22.24
C ARG A 60 -4.21 -6.79 -22.64
N ILE A 61 -4.88 -6.14 -21.67
CA ILE A 61 -6.18 -5.49 -21.88
C ILE A 61 -6.18 -3.99 -21.51
N GLY A 62 -5.01 -3.39 -21.30
CA GLY A 62 -4.91 -1.95 -21.01
C GLY A 62 -5.55 -1.54 -19.68
N LEU A 63 -5.62 -2.45 -18.70
CA LEU A 63 -6.23 -2.18 -17.39
C LEU A 63 -5.59 -0.95 -16.73
N LYS A 64 -6.42 0.02 -16.34
CA LYS A 64 -6.00 1.20 -15.58
C LYS A 64 -6.27 0.98 -14.09
N LEU A 65 -5.42 1.57 -13.25
CA LEU A 65 -5.59 1.54 -11.80
C LEU A 65 -5.93 2.95 -11.32
N GLN A 66 -7.04 3.07 -10.60
CA GLN A 66 -7.35 4.28 -9.85
C GLN A 66 -7.05 4.02 -8.38
N VAL A 67 -6.30 4.93 -7.75
CA VAL A 67 -5.88 4.81 -6.36
C VAL A 67 -6.56 5.89 -5.55
N ARG A 68 -7.23 5.49 -4.46
CA ARG A 68 -7.89 6.40 -3.53
C ARG A 68 -7.49 6.07 -2.09
N ALA A 69 -7.24 7.09 -1.28
CA ALA A 69 -7.07 6.90 0.16
C ALA A 69 -8.41 6.52 0.80
N VAL A 70 -8.40 5.43 1.58
CA VAL A 70 -9.50 5.05 2.48
C VAL A 70 -9.24 5.65 3.87
N SER A 71 -8.00 5.58 4.33
CA SER A 71 -7.57 6.23 5.57
C SER A 71 -6.10 6.64 5.47
N LYS A 72 -5.80 7.84 5.96
CA LYS A 72 -4.43 8.35 6.14
C LYS A 72 -4.24 8.71 7.61
N PRO A 73 -3.37 8.02 8.35
CA PRO A 73 -3.07 8.43 9.72
C PRO A 73 -2.19 9.69 9.70
N SER A 74 -2.25 10.49 10.75
CA SER A 74 -1.29 11.57 10.92
C SER A 74 0.09 10.99 11.23
N GLY A 75 1.13 11.53 10.56
CA GLY A 75 2.53 11.23 10.85
C GLY A 75 2.90 11.55 12.29
N SER A 76 2.32 12.60 12.86
CA SER A 76 2.63 13.04 14.23
C SER A 76 2.40 11.96 15.29
N ALA A 77 1.51 10.98 15.01
CA ALA A 77 1.26 9.83 15.86
C ALA A 77 2.46 8.89 15.99
N LEU A 78 3.40 8.91 15.04
CA LEU A 78 4.67 8.16 15.09
C LEU A 78 5.71 8.82 16.01
N GLY A 79 5.50 10.07 16.43
CA GLY A 79 6.47 10.82 17.23
C GLY A 79 7.74 11.14 16.44
N ARG A 80 8.92 10.92 17.04
CA ARG A 80 10.24 11.20 16.44
C ARG A 80 11.14 9.95 16.48
N PRO A 81 10.83 8.91 15.68
CA PRO A 81 11.64 7.71 15.64
C PRO A 81 12.94 7.93 14.87
N LYS A 82 13.92 7.04 15.03
CA LYS A 82 15.18 7.09 14.25
C LYS A 82 15.01 6.44 12.87
N ALA A 83 14.15 5.44 12.81
CA ALA A 83 13.81 4.75 11.58
C ALA A 83 12.34 4.30 11.62
N VAL A 84 11.80 3.90 10.49
CA VAL A 84 10.48 3.26 10.40
C VAL A 84 10.55 1.99 9.56
N LEU A 85 9.82 0.97 9.99
CA LEU A 85 9.55 -0.23 9.21
C LEU A 85 8.19 -0.09 8.54
N VAL A 86 8.18 -0.15 7.21
CA VAL A 86 7.00 0.03 6.37
C VAL A 86 6.68 -1.27 5.68
N THR A 87 5.47 -1.77 5.89
CA THR A 87 5.00 -2.99 5.26
C THR A 87 3.72 -2.77 4.47
N ALA A 88 3.55 -3.47 3.34
CA ALA A 88 2.32 -3.42 2.56
C ALA A 88 1.76 -4.82 2.29
N SER A 89 0.44 -4.95 2.38
CA SER A 89 -0.32 -6.16 2.07
C SER A 89 -1.69 -5.81 1.47
N ALA A 90 -2.37 -6.79 0.84
CA ALA A 90 -3.74 -6.59 0.35
C ALA A 90 -4.73 -7.51 1.10
N PRO A 91 -5.24 -7.09 2.27
CA PRO A 91 -6.10 -7.93 3.10
C PRO A 91 -7.51 -8.12 2.54
N GLU A 92 -7.97 -7.22 1.65
CA GLU A 92 -9.32 -7.26 1.10
C GLU A 92 -9.24 -7.21 -0.42
N VAL A 93 -9.78 -8.23 -1.08
CA VAL A 93 -9.82 -8.35 -2.54
C VAL A 93 -11.27 -8.57 -2.97
N ARG A 94 -11.71 -7.79 -3.96
CA ARG A 94 -13.04 -7.81 -4.59
C ARG A 94 -12.86 -7.89 -6.11
N PRO A 95 -13.90 -8.27 -6.89
CA PRO A 95 -13.75 -8.46 -8.35
C PRO A 95 -13.20 -7.25 -9.11
N ARG A 96 -13.54 -6.02 -8.68
CA ARG A 96 -13.12 -4.77 -9.34
C ARG A 96 -12.26 -3.86 -8.46
N SER A 97 -11.84 -4.33 -7.30
CA SER A 97 -11.00 -3.52 -6.42
C SER A 97 -10.31 -4.35 -5.35
N PHE A 98 -9.25 -3.83 -4.78
CA PHE A 98 -8.66 -4.39 -3.57
C PHE A 98 -8.12 -3.25 -2.70
N VAL A 99 -7.98 -3.51 -1.40
CA VAL A 99 -7.39 -2.55 -0.47
C VAL A 99 -5.95 -2.95 -0.22
N ILE A 100 -5.01 -2.04 -0.44
CA ILE A 100 -3.65 -2.16 0.09
C ILE A 100 -3.64 -1.52 1.48
N SER A 101 -3.25 -2.31 2.49
CA SER A 101 -2.94 -1.83 3.83
C SER A 101 -1.43 -1.61 3.92
N VAL A 102 -1.04 -0.39 4.31
CA VAL A 102 0.35 -0.05 4.64
C VAL A 102 0.45 0.16 6.14
N ARG A 103 1.34 -0.59 6.80
CA ARG A 103 1.64 -0.44 8.24
C ARG A 103 3.01 0.18 8.39
N ILE A 104 3.08 1.26 9.17
CA ILE A 104 4.30 1.99 9.48
C ILE A 104 4.55 1.83 10.96
N ARG A 105 5.69 1.22 11.30
CA ARG A 105 6.10 0.98 12.68
C ARG A 105 7.35 1.80 12.98
N PRO A 106 7.35 2.64 14.02
CA PRO A 106 8.55 3.35 14.45
C PRO A 106 9.60 2.37 15.01
N ILE A 107 10.87 2.66 14.74
CA ILE A 107 12.04 2.00 15.33
C ILE A 107 12.88 3.05 16.06
N GLY A 108 13.06 2.84 17.37
CA GLY A 108 13.70 3.81 18.25
C GLY A 108 12.85 5.06 18.51
N GLY A 109 13.25 5.86 19.48
CA GLY A 109 12.48 7.01 19.96
C GLY A 109 11.47 6.63 21.06
N GLY A 110 10.87 7.64 21.69
CA GLY A 110 10.00 7.45 22.86
C GLY A 110 8.56 7.03 22.56
N ASN A 111 8.12 7.16 21.31
CA ASN A 111 6.77 6.77 20.90
C ASN A 111 6.83 5.54 19.97
N LEU A 112 6.09 4.49 20.33
CA LEU A 112 6.07 3.21 19.60
C LEU A 112 4.73 2.91 18.94
N ILE A 113 3.87 3.92 18.80
CA ILE A 113 2.56 3.76 18.15
C ILE A 113 2.77 3.49 16.66
N GLN A 114 2.32 2.32 16.20
CA GLN A 114 2.24 2.01 14.77
C GLN A 114 1.02 2.71 14.16
N VAL A 115 1.15 3.11 12.88
CA VAL A 115 0.04 3.71 12.14
C VAL A 115 -0.26 2.92 10.88
N HIS A 116 -1.55 2.93 10.47
CA HIS A 116 -2.03 2.17 9.33
C HIS A 116 -2.68 3.09 8.29
N ALA A 117 -2.11 3.14 7.09
CA ALA A 117 -2.73 3.74 5.92
C ALA A 117 -3.46 2.68 5.10
N ARG A 118 -4.62 3.03 4.54
CA ARG A 118 -5.43 2.14 3.71
C ARG A 118 -5.72 2.80 2.38
N TRP A 119 -5.57 2.03 1.31
CA TRP A 119 -5.65 2.52 -0.06
C TRP A 119 -6.51 1.60 -0.90
N LEU A 120 -7.60 2.12 -1.44
CA LEU A 120 -8.42 1.41 -2.41
C LEU A 120 -7.76 1.49 -3.78
N ILE A 121 -7.52 0.34 -4.39
CA ILE A 121 -7.09 0.20 -5.77
C ILE A 121 -8.29 -0.28 -6.57
N GLN A 122 -8.85 0.57 -7.41
CA GLN A 122 -9.94 0.23 -8.31
C GLN A 122 -9.36 -0.21 -9.66
N LEU A 123 -9.87 -1.33 -10.17
CA LEU A 123 -9.53 -1.88 -11.46
C LEU A 123 -10.50 -1.29 -12.50
N LEU A 124 -9.98 -0.40 -13.35
CA LEU A 124 -10.75 0.21 -14.41
C LEU A 124 -10.41 -0.51 -15.72
N GLY A 125 -11.36 -1.30 -16.23
CA GLY A 125 -11.26 -1.83 -17.58
C GLY A 125 -11.29 -0.69 -18.61
N GLN A 126 -10.74 -0.92 -19.79
CA GLN A 126 -11.39 -0.34 -20.96
C GLN A 126 -12.72 -1.09 -21.10
N ASP A 127 -13.81 -0.41 -21.49
CA ASP A 127 -15.04 -1.10 -21.87
C ASP A 127 -14.71 -2.07 -23.01
N THR A 128 -14.38 -3.31 -22.69
CA THR A 128 -14.01 -4.33 -23.67
C THR A 128 -15.21 -5.14 -24.11
N GLY A 129 -16.41 -4.91 -23.57
CA GLY A 129 -17.61 -5.66 -23.94
C GLY A 129 -17.50 -7.18 -23.68
N LEU A 130 -16.45 -7.64 -22.99
CA LEU A 130 -16.22 -9.06 -22.72
C LEU A 130 -16.56 -9.33 -21.26
N VAL A 131 -17.74 -9.91 -21.07
CA VAL A 131 -18.12 -10.64 -19.87
C VAL A 131 -17.16 -11.81 -19.75
N TYR A 132 -16.44 -11.88 -18.62
CA TYR A 132 -15.79 -13.13 -18.23
C TYR A 132 -16.89 -14.01 -17.63
N GLU A 133 -17.41 -14.94 -18.44
CA GLU A 133 -18.12 -16.14 -17.96
C GLU A 133 -17.16 -17.12 -17.31
#